data_AF-A0A7W8HLC0-F1
#
_entry.id   AF-A0A7W8HLC0-F1
#
_cell.length_a   1.000
_cell.length_b   1.000
_cell.length_c   1.000
_cell.angle_alpha   90.00
_cell.angle_beta   90.00
_cell.angle_gamma   90.00
#
_symmetry.space_group_name_H-M   'P 1'
#
loop_
_entity.id
_entity.type
_entity.pdbx_description
1 polymer ?
#
loop_
_entity_poly.entity_id
_entity_poly.type
_entity_poly.pdbx_seq_one_letter_code
_entity_poly.pdbx_strand_id
1 'polypeptide(L)' 'MIDPDTIEDVDDCDGESILAYGYNPISKEWEWRWVSMEELAEAGRTDIIARVIG' A
#
# COMPACT_ATOMS: atom_id res chain seq x y z
N MET A 1 -5.40 -0.82 -9.06
CA MET A 1 -4.03 -0.74 -8.52
C MET A 1 -4.01 0.56 -7.78
N ILE A 2 -3.82 0.56 -6.46
CA ILE A 2 -3.75 1.84 -5.75
C ILE A 2 -2.38 2.46 -6.00
N ASP A 3 -2.32 3.78 -6.11
CA ASP A 3 -1.09 4.53 -6.27
C ASP A 3 -0.34 4.58 -4.92
N PRO A 4 0.88 4.02 -4.82
CA PRO A 4 1.65 4.00 -3.58
C PRO A 4 1.89 5.37 -2.97
N ASP A 5 1.98 6.44 -3.77
CA ASP A 5 2.19 7.80 -3.28
C ASP A 5 0.95 8.40 -2.62
N THR A 6 -0.22 7.80 -2.87
CA THR A 6 -1.51 8.26 -2.33
C THR A 6 -1.97 7.46 -1.12
N ILE A 7 -1.17 6.48 -0.66
CA ILE A 7 -1.54 5.67 0.50
C ILE A 7 -1.62 6.55 1.75
N GLU A 8 -2.81 6.59 2.35
CA GLU A 8 -3.09 7.35 3.58
C GLU A 8 -3.13 6.46 4.83
N ASP A 9 -3.51 5.20 4.69
CA ASP A 9 -3.66 4.30 5.84
C ASP A 9 -3.32 2.84 5.50
N VAL A 10 -3.03 2.06 6.54
CA VAL A 10 -2.71 0.63 6.48
C VAL A 10 -3.30 -0.10 7.67
N ASP A 11 -3.79 -1.33 7.47
CA ASP A 11 -4.52 -2.08 8.50
C ASP A 11 -3.93 -3.47 8.76
N ASP A 12 -3.72 -4.26 7.71
CA ASP A 12 -3.34 -5.68 7.83
C ASP A 12 -2.12 -6.06 6.96
N CYS A 13 -1.48 -7.17 7.29
CA CYS A 13 -0.28 -7.69 6.62
C CYS A 13 -0.29 -9.21 6.60
N ASP A 14 -0.22 -9.79 5.41
CA ASP A 14 -0.19 -11.26 5.25
C ASP A 14 1.23 -11.84 5.22
N GLY A 15 2.26 -10.98 5.35
CA GLY A 15 3.68 -11.33 5.32
C GLY A 15 4.37 -11.03 3.99
N GLU A 16 3.62 -10.85 2.90
CA GLU A 16 4.16 -10.49 1.58
C GLU A 16 3.51 -9.22 1.02
N SER A 17 2.29 -8.91 1.48
CA SER A 17 1.47 -7.80 1.08
C SER A 17 0.89 -7.06 2.29
N ILE A 18 0.60 -5.77 2.07
CA ILE A 18 0.00 -4.89 3.07
C ILE A 18 -1.35 -4.42 2.54
N LEU A 19 -2.37 -4.47 3.38
CA LEU A 19 -3.68 -3.90 3.11
C LEU A 19 -3.60 -2.39 3.32
N ALA A 20 -3.65 -1.65 2.21
CA ALA A 20 -3.47 -0.20 2.19
C ALA A 20 -4.70 0.50 1.62
N TYR A 21 -5.01 1.68 2.18
CA TYR A 21 -6.04 2.57 1.67
C TYR A 21 -5.38 3.68 0.84
N GLY A 22 -5.76 3.77 -0.43
CA GLY A 22 -5.19 4.74 -1.35
C GLY A 22 -6.06 4.98 -2.57
N TYR A 23 -5.67 5.94 -3.39
CA TYR A 23 -6.37 6.28 -4.62
C TYR A 23 -6.01 5.29 -5.74
N ASN A 24 -7.01 4.69 -6.37
CA ASN A 24 -6.82 3.90 -7.58
C ASN A 24 -7.06 4.77 -8.82
N PRO A 25 -6.01 5.14 -9.60
CA PRO A 25 -6.17 5.97 -10.79
C PRO A 25 -6.93 5.30 -11.94
N ILE A 26 -7.09 3.97 -11.91
CA ILE A 26 -7.81 3.20 -12.93
C ILE A 26 -9.32 3.32 -12.72
N SER A 27 -9.81 3.04 -11.51
CA SER A 27 -11.23 3.19 -11.17
C SER A 27 -11.61 4.64 -10.85
N LYS A 28 -10.62 5.49 -10.55
CA LYS A 28 -10.78 6.87 -10.05
C LYS A 28 -11.50 6.95 -8.70
N GLU A 29 -11.23 5.96 -7.84
CA GLU A 29 -11.86 5.82 -6.53
C GLU A 29 -10.81 5.54 -5.46
N TRP A 30 -11.13 5.90 -4.21
CA TRP A 30 -10.35 5.49 -3.05
C TRP A 30 -10.82 4.13 -2.57
N GLU A 31 -9.91 3.18 -2.43
CA GLU A 31 -10.24 1.81 -2.04
C GLU A 31 -9.16 1.21 -1.14
N TRP A 32 -9.59 0.22 -0.35
CA TRP A 32 -8.68 -0.69 0.33
C TRP A 32 -8.20 -1.75 -0.65
N ARG A 33 -6.88 -1.95 -0.72
CA ARG A 33 -6.30 -2.95 -1.60
C ARG A 33 -5.02 -3.54 -1.00
N TRP A 34 -4.83 -4.83 -1.24
CA TRP A 34 -3.55 -5.49 -1.00
C TRP A 34 -2.53 -4.99 -2.02
N VAL A 35 -1.41 -4.49 -1.51
CA VAL A 35 -0.24 -4.07 -2.30
C VAL A 35 0.94 -4.88 -1.81
N SER A 36 1.71 -5.43 -2.74
CA SER A 36 2.89 -6.22 -2.35
C SER A 36 3.96 -5.33 -1.74
N MET A 37 4.74 -5.88 -0.82
CA MET A 37 5.89 -5.17 -0.24
C MET A 37 6.95 -4.84 -1.30
N GLU A 38 7.07 -5.67 -2.35
CA GLU A 38 7.95 -5.40 -3.48
C GLU A 38 7.53 -4.12 -4.20
N GLU A 39 6.25 -3.99 -4.57
CA GLU A 39 5.71 -2.77 -5.19
C GLU A 39 5.93 -1.52 -4.32
N LEU A 40 5.71 -1.63 -3.01
CA LEU A 40 5.97 -0.53 -2.07
C LEU A 40 7.46 -0.17 -1.99
N ALA A 41 8.35 -1.17 -1.99
CA ALA A 41 9.79 -0.95 -1.96
C ALA A 41 10.29 -0.31 -3.26
N GLU A 42 9.81 -0.76 -4.42
CA GLU A 42 10.12 -0.17 -5.73
C GLU A 42 9.61 1.27 -5.84
N ALA A 43 8.45 1.57 -5.24
CA ALA A 43 7.91 2.92 -5.12
C ALA A 43 8.64 3.79 -4.07
N GLY A 44 9.63 3.25 -3.35
CA GLY A 44 10.35 3.97 -2.30
C GLY A 44 9.53 4.19 -1.02
N ARG A 45 8.36 3.55 -0.89
CA ARG A 45 7.47 3.59 0.28
C ARG A 45 7.86 2.57 1.35
N THR A 46 9.16 2.43 1.62
CA THR A 46 9.68 1.56 2.69
C THR A 46 9.24 2.03 4.08
N ASP A 47 8.81 3.28 4.21
CA ASP A 47 8.19 3.82 5.43
C ASP A 47 6.93 3.06 5.83
N ILE A 48 6.11 2.68 4.84
CA ILE A 48 4.89 1.89 5.07
C ILE A 48 5.25 0.49 5.55
N ILE A 49 6.20 -0.16 4.87
CA ILE A 49 6.67 -1.50 5.21
C ILE A 49 7.18 -1.53 6.65
N ALA A 50 8.00 -0.55 7.03
CA ALA A 50 8.56 -0.44 8.37
C ALA A 50 7.49 -0.20 9.45
N ARG A 51 6.42 0.53 9.15
CA ARG A 51 5.32 0.82 10.09
C ARG A 51 4.47 -0.41 10.42
N VAL A 52 4.36 -1.35 9.49
CA VAL A 52 3.47 -2.51 9.61
C VAL A 52 4.20 -3.72 10.20
N ILE A 53 5.51 -3.85 9.97
CA ILE A 53 6.31 -5.00 10.43
C ILE A 53 7.17 -4.67 11.67
N GLY A 54 7.42 -3.37 11.93
CA GLY A 54 8.22 -2.90 13.08
C GLY A 54 7.40 -2.74 14.35
#